data_AF-A0A938UC22-F1
#
_entry.id   AF-A0A938UC22-F1
#
_cell.length_a   1.000
_cell.length_b   1.000
_cell.length_c   1.000
_cell.angle_alpha   90.00
_cell.angle_beta   90.00
_cell.angle_gamma   90.00
#
_symmetry.space_group_name_H-M   'P 1'
#
loop_
_entity.id
_entity.type
_entity.pdbx_description
1 polymer ?
#
loop_
_entity_poly.entity_id
_entity_poly.type
_entity_poly.pdbx_seq_one_letter_code
_entity_poly.pdbx_strand_id
1 'polypeptide(L)'
;MALTSFVATTSTASGAISFVTAPPVAATDALTTVATIAAHAPVVAPAPSGGPAPATPVSEPRHVPPLTTTAPTTAAPTTAPAPRSYVAPPTTPTRMPPYFSGDALRFATVDEVLAVRNDLTTVGAVLAVCDHAPPLKPVDVRVHAGSREARTRLRCTLHGMQPGTLVVQATDKAAWATILDELTGAAPATVPEMSRAPLTDEKTSSSASSSTPASAPAGASARMSTSSNPLSRALSMPRSGHLKNPPSAGAVCAMPLHRPFTDADVQRPTLGLLLRWLRTTRGVVKVDFTRRGLPVVNAVFVDGREVRSSLGSAALGRALAEDELDYTLEDLPRAPNLGNVMRTLHLVVDYVRALLARHTIEDIARAFPLARETRLVRAVSSVVEALGFSGAHARLIKATLDGDGTIEDVLDNPIGPRTAWDVLVLLHLYDGLAFTAGDRKVAATATTAATGLPAEAMLDKDLFSVLGLHWSAAPSEVGPAYQQAKQAWNGPRRPSNERLAQSILARIEDAYRTLRDDERRRSYRKATFNMVWSHQAQLLVTQAKLSLYRKDMPETTRLLQAAEDLSPSAEAAQLLASIAKSGAPKG
;
A
#
# COMPACT_ATOMS: atom_id res chain seq x y z
N MET A 1 28.78 -6.27 37.21
CA MET A 1 28.82 -4.82 36.93
C MET A 1 27.44 -4.24 37.16
N ALA A 2 27.29 -3.21 37.97
CA ALA A 2 25.99 -2.56 38.20
C ALA A 2 25.85 -1.34 37.28
N LEU A 3 24.75 -1.24 36.53
CA LEU A 3 24.43 -0.07 35.71
C LEU A 3 23.59 0.92 36.51
N THR A 4 24.14 2.09 36.79
CA THR A 4 23.42 3.20 37.43
C THR A 4 22.68 3.99 36.35
N SER A 5 21.36 4.11 36.46
CA SER A 5 20.55 4.90 35.53
C SER A 5 20.33 6.31 36.08
N PHE A 6 20.61 7.33 35.26
CA PHE A 6 20.30 8.73 35.56
C PHE A 6 19.06 9.17 34.78
N VAL A 7 18.17 9.90 35.44
CA VAL A 7 17.03 10.58 34.80
C VAL A 7 17.25 12.08 34.93
N ALA A 8 17.24 12.79 33.80
CA ALA A 8 17.28 14.24 33.76
C ALA A 8 15.88 14.79 33.50
N THR A 9 15.40 15.70 34.35
CA THR A 9 14.17 16.46 34.12
C THR A 9 14.53 17.93 33.88
N THR A 10 13.85 18.55 32.92
CA THR A 10 14.05 19.96 32.56
C THR A 10 12.85 20.78 33.00
N SER A 11 13.10 21.84 33.77
CA SER A 11 12.08 22.84 34.12
C SER A 11 12.14 24.00 33.14
N THR A 12 11.04 24.24 32.42
CA THR A 12 10.94 25.29 31.40
C THR A 12 10.92 26.72 31.96
N ALA A 13 10.97 26.90 33.29
CA ALA A 13 10.90 28.20 33.95
C ALA A 13 12.26 28.81 34.37
N SER A 14 13.36 28.03 34.41
CA SER A 14 14.65 28.54 34.91
C SER A 14 15.91 28.03 34.19
N GLY A 15 15.81 27.14 33.22
CA GLY A 15 16.95 26.69 32.38
C GLY A 15 18.01 25.85 33.11
N ALA A 16 17.86 25.59 34.40
CA ALA A 16 18.77 24.72 35.15
C ALA A 16 18.43 23.23 34.95
N ILE A 17 19.45 22.43 34.64
CA ILE A 17 19.37 20.96 34.64
C ILE A 17 19.83 20.47 36.01
N SER A 18 19.00 19.67 36.68
CA SER A 18 19.35 19.03 37.95
C SER A 18 19.27 17.52 37.80
N PHE A 19 20.30 16.81 38.27
CA PHE A 19 20.37 15.35 38.22
C PHE A 19 20.07 14.78 39.60
N VAL A 20 19.13 13.83 39.67
CA VAL A 20 18.80 13.13 40.92
C VAL A 20 19.14 11.66 40.76
N THR A 21 19.98 11.14 41.65
CA THR A 21 20.29 9.72 41.77
C THR A 21 19.19 8.99 42.56
N ALA A 22 18.51 8.04 41.92
CA ALA A 22 17.60 7.14 42.63
C ALA A 22 18.39 5.99 43.30
N PRO A 23 18.01 5.55 44.53
CA PRO A 23 18.62 4.39 45.16
C PRO A 23 18.21 3.09 44.46
N PRO A 24 19.08 2.05 44.44
CA PRO A 24 18.78 0.79 43.78
C PRO A 24 17.72 -0.01 44.54
N VAL A 25 16.64 -0.37 43.84
CA VAL A 25 15.64 -1.34 44.34
C VAL A 25 16.15 -2.76 44.05
N ALA A 26 16.22 -3.59 45.08
CA ALA A 26 16.60 -4.99 44.95
C ALA A 26 15.47 -5.80 44.28
N ALA A 27 15.80 -6.52 43.21
CA ALA A 27 14.92 -7.52 42.60
C ALA A 27 15.37 -8.91 43.05
N THR A 28 14.67 -9.48 44.02
CA THR A 28 14.81 -10.88 44.44
C THR A 28 13.80 -11.79 43.73
N ASP A 29 14.22 -13.03 43.51
CA ASP A 29 13.41 -14.24 43.28
C ASP A 29 12.43 -14.30 42.10
N ALA A 30 12.93 -14.82 40.97
CA ALA A 30 12.19 -15.78 40.10
C ALA A 30 13.12 -16.44 39.04
N LEU A 31 14.04 -17.32 39.46
CA LEU A 31 14.81 -18.16 38.51
C LEU A 31 15.04 -19.58 39.06
N THR A 32 14.13 -20.50 38.72
CA THR A 32 14.35 -21.94 38.89
C THR A 32 13.61 -22.72 37.80
N THR A 33 14.23 -23.79 37.28
CA THR A 33 13.67 -24.72 36.26
C THR A 33 13.61 -24.09 34.85
N VAL A 34 14.44 -24.46 33.86
CA VAL A 34 14.83 -25.80 33.40
C VAL A 34 16.28 -25.78 32.89
N ALA A 35 17.07 -26.79 33.26
CA ALA A 35 18.31 -27.13 32.59
C ALA A 35 18.24 -28.56 32.05
N THR A 36 19.04 -28.82 31.01
CA THR A 36 19.57 -30.12 30.51
C THR A 36 19.16 -30.45 29.06
N ILE A 37 20.07 -31.18 28.38
CA ILE A 37 20.00 -31.77 27.03
C ILE A 37 20.31 -30.80 25.88
N ALA A 38 21.61 -30.66 25.56
CA ALA A 38 22.19 -31.03 24.25
C ALA A 38 23.68 -30.63 24.18
N ALA A 39 24.59 -31.54 24.55
CA ALA A 39 26.02 -31.36 24.33
C ALA A 39 26.65 -32.69 23.91
N HIS A 40 26.75 -32.95 22.60
CA HIS A 40 27.69 -33.89 21.99
C HIS A 40 27.72 -33.75 20.46
N ALA A 41 28.80 -33.20 19.92
CA ALA A 41 29.31 -33.48 18.57
C ALA A 41 30.80 -33.07 18.53
N PRO A 42 31.73 -33.94 18.08
CA PRO A 42 33.16 -33.64 18.07
C PRO A 42 33.59 -32.85 16.83
N VAL A 43 34.59 -31.98 17.01
CA VAL A 43 35.26 -31.25 15.93
C VAL A 43 36.31 -32.16 15.28
N VAL A 44 36.29 -32.27 13.95
CA VAL A 44 37.35 -32.91 13.16
C VAL A 44 37.95 -31.86 12.23
N ALA A 45 39.27 -31.63 12.33
CA ALA A 45 40.01 -30.69 11.51
C ALA A 45 40.71 -31.41 10.33
N PRO A 46 40.70 -30.87 9.10
CA PRO A 46 41.51 -31.35 7.99
C PRO A 46 42.89 -30.68 7.94
N ALA A 47 43.89 -31.42 7.47
CA ALA A 47 45.28 -30.98 7.33
C ALA A 47 45.52 -30.13 6.05
N PRO A 48 46.57 -29.29 6.01
CA PRO A 48 46.87 -28.43 4.86
C PRO A 48 47.56 -29.20 3.73
N SER A 49 47.16 -28.92 2.48
CA SER A 49 47.90 -29.30 1.28
C SER A 49 48.58 -28.07 0.67
N GLY A 50 49.89 -28.18 0.40
CA GLY A 50 50.69 -27.07 -0.14
C GLY A 50 50.53 -26.91 -1.65
N GLY A 51 50.66 -25.68 -2.14
CA GLY A 51 50.83 -25.35 -3.56
C GLY A 51 52.25 -24.84 -3.85
N PRO A 52 52.75 -24.96 -5.10
CA PRO A 52 53.96 -24.30 -5.55
C PRO A 52 53.69 -22.85 -6.01
N ALA A 53 54.74 -22.01 -5.93
CA ALA A 53 54.70 -20.56 -6.14
C ALA A 53 54.66 -20.12 -7.63
N PRO A 54 54.25 -18.86 -7.94
CA PRO A 54 54.16 -18.35 -9.30
C PRO A 54 55.47 -17.77 -9.83
N ALA A 55 55.65 -17.80 -11.15
CA ALA A 55 56.71 -17.07 -11.84
C ALA A 55 56.29 -15.63 -12.17
N THR A 56 57.20 -14.67 -11.97
CA THR A 56 57.05 -13.26 -12.34
C THR A 56 57.37 -13.01 -13.83
N PRO A 57 56.81 -11.94 -14.40
CA PRO A 57 57.51 -11.21 -15.45
C PRO A 57 57.76 -9.73 -15.11
N VAL A 58 58.83 -9.23 -15.74
CA VAL A 58 59.48 -7.93 -15.59
C VAL A 58 58.62 -6.76 -16.11
N SER A 59 58.73 -5.60 -15.48
CA SER A 59 58.17 -4.31 -15.95
C SER A 59 59.25 -3.43 -16.61
N GLU A 60 58.95 -2.87 -17.79
CA GLU A 60 59.70 -1.74 -18.36
C GLU A 60 58.95 -0.41 -18.12
N PRO A 61 59.62 0.70 -17.79
CA PRO A 61 58.99 2.01 -17.64
C PRO A 61 58.99 2.82 -18.94
N ARG A 62 57.84 3.40 -19.31
CA ARG A 62 57.77 4.48 -20.32
C ARG A 62 57.57 5.84 -19.66
N HIS A 63 58.47 6.77 -19.96
CA HIS A 63 58.36 8.18 -19.60
C HIS A 63 57.18 8.86 -20.32
N VAL A 64 56.48 9.76 -19.63
CA VAL A 64 55.56 10.75 -20.22
C VAL A 64 55.88 12.12 -19.62
N PRO A 65 56.03 13.19 -20.42
CA PRO A 65 56.32 14.55 -19.92
C PRO A 65 55.05 15.28 -19.42
N PRO A 66 55.20 16.29 -18.55
CA PRO A 66 54.07 17.01 -17.97
C PRO A 66 53.45 18.04 -18.94
N LEU A 67 52.13 18.16 -18.93
CA LEU A 67 51.40 19.25 -19.58
C LEU A 67 51.12 20.40 -18.60
N THR A 68 51.31 21.63 -19.08
CA THR A 68 51.14 22.88 -18.33
C THR A 68 49.68 23.28 -18.13
N THR A 69 49.35 23.71 -16.92
CA THR A 69 48.02 24.22 -16.55
C THR A 69 47.90 25.72 -16.79
N THR A 70 46.95 26.15 -17.62
CA THR A 70 46.55 27.57 -17.73
C THR A 70 45.16 27.78 -17.14
N ALA A 71 45.04 28.67 -16.15
CA ALA A 71 43.77 29.01 -15.50
C ALA A 71 42.95 30.01 -16.34
N PRO A 72 41.61 29.88 -16.40
CA PRO A 72 40.75 30.86 -17.07
C PRO A 72 40.42 32.06 -16.17
N THR A 73 40.32 33.23 -16.79
CA THR A 73 40.11 34.54 -16.15
C THR A 73 38.67 34.77 -15.69
N THR A 74 38.50 35.36 -14.50
CA THR A 74 37.20 35.75 -13.92
C THR A 74 36.58 36.94 -14.66
N ALA A 75 35.31 36.83 -15.05
CA ALA A 75 34.52 37.95 -15.58
C ALA A 75 33.58 38.52 -14.50
N ALA A 76 33.35 39.83 -14.52
CA ALA A 76 32.59 40.56 -13.49
C ALA A 76 31.06 40.39 -13.63
N PRO A 77 30.29 40.48 -12.51
CA PRO A 77 28.84 40.28 -12.53
C PRO A 77 28.08 41.47 -13.12
N THR A 78 27.06 41.18 -13.93
CA THR A 78 26.10 42.19 -14.43
C THR A 78 24.96 42.36 -13.42
N THR A 79 24.58 43.60 -13.14
CA THR A 79 23.53 43.96 -12.16
C THR A 79 22.14 43.54 -12.63
N ALA A 80 21.42 42.78 -11.80
CA ALA A 80 20.04 42.39 -12.05
C ALA A 80 19.04 43.52 -11.71
N PRO A 81 17.97 43.71 -12.49
CA PRO A 81 16.94 44.71 -12.19
C PRO A 81 16.06 44.30 -11.00
N ALA A 82 15.56 45.29 -10.25
CA ALA A 82 14.78 45.08 -9.05
C ALA A 82 13.45 44.33 -9.32
N PRO A 83 13.00 43.44 -8.41
CA PRO A 83 11.78 42.65 -8.59
C PRO A 83 10.54 43.55 -8.54
N ARG A 84 9.63 43.36 -9.51
CA ARG A 84 8.30 43.99 -9.47
C ARG A 84 7.42 43.31 -8.42
N SER A 85 6.71 44.12 -7.64
CA SER A 85 5.78 43.67 -6.59
C SER A 85 4.68 42.78 -7.18
N TYR A 86 4.72 41.48 -6.91
CA TYR A 86 3.69 40.54 -7.32
C TYR A 86 2.48 40.65 -6.38
N VAL A 87 1.41 41.31 -6.83
CA VAL A 87 0.11 41.27 -6.14
C VAL A 87 -0.54 39.94 -6.46
N ALA A 88 -0.62 39.04 -5.47
CA ALA A 88 -1.26 37.74 -5.66
C ALA A 88 -2.76 37.93 -5.97
N PRO A 89 -3.31 37.23 -6.98
CA PRO A 89 -4.75 37.28 -7.25
C PRO A 89 -5.52 36.70 -6.04
N PRO A 90 -6.75 37.18 -5.78
CA PRO A 90 -7.56 36.68 -4.68
C PRO A 90 -7.79 35.18 -4.83
N THR A 91 -7.31 34.40 -3.86
CA THR A 91 -7.50 32.95 -3.85
C THR A 91 -8.97 32.62 -3.64
N THR A 92 -9.69 32.26 -4.70
CA THR A 92 -10.96 31.54 -4.58
C THR A 92 -10.74 30.34 -3.67
N PRO A 93 -11.57 30.13 -2.63
CA PRO A 93 -11.38 29.03 -1.70
C PRO A 93 -11.40 27.71 -2.46
N THR A 94 -10.37 26.89 -2.26
CA THR A 94 -10.16 25.63 -2.97
C THR A 94 -11.31 24.67 -2.65
N ARG A 95 -12.32 24.62 -3.51
CA ARG A 95 -13.51 23.76 -3.32
C ARG A 95 -13.08 22.30 -3.33
N MET A 96 -13.41 21.57 -2.28
CA MET A 96 -13.14 20.14 -2.23
C MET A 96 -14.13 19.37 -3.12
N PRO A 97 -13.68 18.36 -3.87
CA PRO A 97 -14.58 17.49 -4.62
C PRO A 97 -15.54 16.72 -3.70
N PRO A 98 -16.71 16.26 -4.19
CA PRO A 98 -17.57 15.35 -3.47
C PRO A 98 -16.84 14.04 -3.09
N TYR A 99 -17.36 13.35 -2.09
CA TYR A 99 -16.78 12.11 -1.57
C TYR A 99 -17.69 10.91 -1.89
N PHE A 100 -17.10 9.84 -2.42
CA PHE A 100 -17.80 8.62 -2.82
C PHE A 100 -17.44 7.45 -1.88
N SER A 101 -18.43 6.90 -1.19
CA SER A 101 -18.25 5.73 -0.31
C SER A 101 -19.42 4.75 -0.40
N GLY A 102 -19.09 3.46 -0.57
CA GLY A 102 -20.08 2.41 -0.81
C GLY A 102 -20.86 2.65 -2.09
N ASP A 103 -22.14 2.96 -1.94
CA ASP A 103 -23.09 3.34 -3.00
C ASP A 103 -23.49 4.82 -2.95
N ALA A 104 -22.78 5.67 -2.18
CA ALA A 104 -23.20 7.03 -1.88
C ALA A 104 -22.18 8.09 -2.35
N LEU A 105 -22.63 9.06 -3.15
CA LEU A 105 -21.90 10.28 -3.49
C LEU A 105 -22.37 11.43 -2.59
N ARG A 106 -21.42 12.08 -1.89
CA ARG A 106 -21.70 13.02 -0.80
C ARG A 106 -21.04 14.37 -1.05
N PHE A 107 -21.87 15.40 -1.15
CA PHE A 107 -21.50 16.81 -1.07
C PHE A 107 -21.66 17.30 0.38
N ALA A 108 -20.80 18.20 0.87
CA ALA A 108 -20.89 18.71 2.24
C ALA A 108 -22.15 19.56 2.46
N THR A 109 -22.52 20.36 1.46
CA THR A 109 -23.61 21.32 1.53
C THR A 109 -24.39 21.36 0.23
N VAL A 110 -25.57 21.99 0.26
CA VAL A 110 -26.34 22.30 -0.97
C VAL A 110 -25.59 23.31 -1.84
N ASP A 111 -24.76 24.18 -1.27
CA ASP A 111 -23.96 25.15 -2.02
C ASP A 111 -22.84 24.49 -2.84
N GLU A 112 -22.24 23.39 -2.35
CA GLU A 112 -21.32 22.58 -3.16
C GLU A 112 -22.03 21.97 -4.37
N VAL A 113 -23.28 21.53 -4.20
CA VAL A 113 -24.11 20.98 -5.29
C VAL A 113 -24.44 22.05 -6.32
N LEU A 114 -24.87 23.24 -5.87
CA LEU A 114 -25.14 24.39 -6.74
C LEU A 114 -23.87 24.84 -7.48
N ALA A 115 -22.72 24.80 -6.81
CA ALA A 115 -21.43 25.17 -7.39
C ALA A 115 -20.99 24.28 -8.56
N VAL A 116 -21.37 23.00 -8.59
CA VAL A 116 -21.07 22.07 -9.70
C VAL A 116 -22.28 21.76 -10.59
N ARG A 117 -23.43 22.42 -10.37
CA ARG A 117 -24.70 22.13 -11.06
C ARG A 117 -24.55 22.16 -12.59
N ASN A 118 -23.86 23.15 -13.13
CA ASN A 118 -23.65 23.29 -14.58
C ASN A 118 -22.74 22.20 -15.16
N ASP A 119 -21.70 21.79 -14.43
CA ASP A 119 -20.80 20.71 -14.85
C ASP A 119 -21.55 19.38 -14.86
N LEU A 120 -22.36 19.13 -13.82
CA LEU A 120 -23.18 17.94 -13.70
C LEU A 120 -24.24 17.83 -14.79
N THR A 121 -24.96 18.91 -15.11
CA THR A 121 -25.97 18.88 -16.18
C THR A 121 -25.35 18.82 -17.58
N THR A 122 -24.23 19.51 -17.82
CA THR A 122 -23.59 19.58 -19.14
C THR A 122 -22.74 18.33 -19.43
N VAL A 123 -21.82 17.99 -18.52
CA VAL A 123 -20.89 16.87 -18.69
C VAL A 123 -21.57 15.54 -18.34
N GLY A 124 -22.47 15.53 -17.35
CA GLY A 124 -23.05 14.30 -16.80
C GLY A 124 -22.16 13.60 -15.77
N ALA A 125 -21.06 14.24 -15.34
CA ALA A 125 -20.04 13.62 -14.52
C ALA A 125 -19.42 14.58 -13.50
N VAL A 126 -18.88 14.04 -12.40
CA VAL A 126 -18.12 14.78 -11.39
C VAL A 126 -16.93 13.98 -10.89
N LEU A 127 -15.81 14.67 -10.66
CA LEU A 127 -14.65 14.11 -9.98
C LEU A 127 -14.94 14.00 -8.48
N ALA A 128 -14.80 12.81 -7.92
CA ALA A 128 -14.99 12.52 -6.50
C ALA A 128 -13.75 11.87 -5.89
N VAL A 129 -13.56 12.05 -4.58
CA VAL A 129 -12.57 11.30 -3.77
C VAL A 129 -13.22 10.00 -3.31
N CYS A 130 -12.51 8.88 -3.35
CA CYS A 130 -13.03 7.57 -2.96
C CYS A 130 -12.03 6.77 -2.11
N ASP A 131 -12.54 5.87 -1.27
CA ASP A 131 -11.71 5.02 -0.41
C ASP A 131 -11.31 3.67 -1.03
N HIS A 132 -11.99 3.26 -2.10
CA HIS A 132 -11.90 1.93 -2.71
C HIS A 132 -11.79 2.03 -4.23
N ALA A 133 -11.30 0.97 -4.87
CA ALA A 133 -11.36 0.85 -6.32
C ALA A 133 -12.82 0.78 -6.78
N PRO A 134 -13.24 1.55 -7.79
CA PRO A 134 -14.62 1.52 -8.25
C PRO A 134 -15.00 0.18 -8.89
N PRO A 135 -16.25 -0.30 -8.71
CA PRO A 135 -16.75 -1.45 -9.45
C PRO A 135 -16.78 -1.18 -10.95
N LEU A 136 -16.34 -2.16 -11.76
CA LEU A 136 -16.32 -2.08 -13.23
C LEU A 136 -17.71 -2.09 -13.88
N LYS A 137 -18.76 -2.41 -13.13
CA LYS A 137 -20.15 -2.43 -13.61
C LYS A 137 -20.87 -1.15 -13.22
N PRO A 138 -21.85 -0.68 -14.00
CA PRO A 138 -22.71 0.43 -13.58
C PRO A 138 -23.41 0.11 -12.25
N VAL A 139 -23.47 1.08 -11.34
CA VAL A 139 -24.08 0.96 -10.01
C VAL A 139 -25.08 2.09 -9.76
N ASP A 140 -26.12 1.80 -8.99
CA ASP A 140 -27.11 2.80 -8.59
C ASP A 140 -26.61 3.57 -7.35
N VAL A 141 -26.27 4.84 -7.57
CA VAL A 141 -25.64 5.73 -6.58
C VAL A 141 -26.70 6.60 -5.89
N ARG A 142 -26.66 6.64 -4.56
CA ARG A 142 -27.39 7.61 -3.74
C ARG A 142 -26.64 8.92 -3.69
N VAL A 143 -27.32 10.05 -3.88
CA VAL A 143 -26.68 11.37 -3.86
C VAL A 143 -27.15 12.14 -2.62
N HIS A 144 -26.19 12.64 -1.84
CA HIS A 144 -26.43 13.40 -0.61
C HIS A 144 -25.83 14.81 -0.68
N ALA A 145 -26.51 15.78 -0.07
CA ALA A 145 -26.05 17.15 0.10
C ALA A 145 -26.23 17.57 1.56
N GLY A 146 -25.16 17.50 2.36
CA GLY A 146 -25.24 17.63 3.81
C GLY A 146 -26.16 16.56 4.41
N SER A 147 -27.27 17.00 5.02
CA SER A 147 -28.30 16.11 5.60
C SER A 147 -29.41 15.69 4.62
N ARG A 148 -29.44 16.22 3.39
CA ARG A 148 -30.43 15.84 2.37
C ARG A 148 -29.96 14.63 1.57
N GLU A 149 -30.88 13.74 1.22
CA GLU A 149 -30.70 12.59 0.33
C GLU A 149 -31.71 12.71 -0.82
N ALA A 150 -31.27 12.50 -2.06
CA ALA A 150 -32.17 12.41 -3.20
C ALA A 150 -32.99 11.12 -3.13
N ARG A 151 -34.29 11.21 -3.44
CA ARG A 151 -35.20 10.07 -3.56
C ARG A 151 -34.83 9.22 -4.77
N THR A 152 -34.47 9.87 -5.86
CA THR A 152 -34.05 9.21 -7.10
C THR A 152 -32.60 8.73 -6.98
N ARG A 153 -32.34 7.45 -7.27
CA ARG A 153 -30.98 6.91 -7.37
C ARG A 153 -30.41 7.17 -8.77
N LEU A 154 -29.14 7.53 -8.82
CA LEU A 154 -28.43 7.84 -10.06
C LEU A 154 -27.65 6.61 -10.54
N ARG A 155 -28.03 6.01 -11.65
CA ARG A 155 -27.25 4.94 -12.24
C ARG A 155 -25.97 5.50 -12.87
N CYS A 156 -24.81 5.07 -12.36
CA CYS A 156 -23.51 5.62 -12.71
C CYS A 156 -22.53 4.56 -13.19
N THR A 157 -21.68 4.92 -14.16
CA THR A 157 -20.35 4.31 -14.34
C THR A 157 -19.32 5.03 -13.48
N LEU A 158 -18.39 4.27 -12.90
CA LEU A 158 -17.37 4.79 -11.99
C LEU A 158 -15.98 4.52 -12.56
N HIS A 159 -15.23 5.57 -12.89
CA HIS A 159 -13.92 5.47 -13.56
C HIS A 159 -12.81 5.93 -12.62
N GLY A 160 -11.92 5.01 -12.20
CA GLY A 160 -10.77 5.37 -11.38
C GLY A 160 -9.75 6.20 -12.16
N MET A 161 -9.24 7.29 -11.58
CA MET A 161 -8.28 8.18 -12.25
C MET A 161 -6.88 8.12 -11.63
N GLN A 162 -6.80 8.36 -10.33
CA GLN A 162 -5.59 8.20 -9.51
C GLN A 162 -5.97 7.56 -8.17
N PRO A 163 -5.03 6.95 -7.43
CA PRO A 163 -5.32 6.34 -6.13
C PRO A 163 -6.09 7.29 -5.19
N GLY A 164 -7.32 6.92 -4.85
CA GLY A 164 -8.22 7.73 -4.02
C GLY A 164 -9.12 8.72 -4.77
N THR A 165 -9.19 8.67 -6.10
CA THR A 165 -10.06 9.53 -6.92
C THR A 165 -10.74 8.75 -8.05
N LEU A 166 -12.00 9.08 -8.31
CA LEU A 166 -12.79 8.54 -9.42
C LEU A 166 -13.65 9.62 -10.08
N VAL A 167 -14.07 9.38 -11.31
CA VAL A 167 -15.15 10.12 -11.97
C VAL A 167 -16.44 9.33 -11.77
N VAL A 168 -17.44 9.97 -11.14
CA VAL A 168 -18.83 9.49 -11.13
C VAL A 168 -19.50 10.04 -12.38
N GLN A 169 -19.80 9.19 -13.34
CA GLN A 169 -20.49 9.58 -14.57
C GLN A 169 -21.86 8.90 -14.63
N ALA A 170 -22.93 9.69 -14.75
CA ALA A 170 -24.28 9.14 -14.89
C ALA A 170 -24.46 8.47 -16.26
N THR A 171 -25.22 7.36 -16.28
CA THR A 171 -25.63 6.72 -17.54
C THR A 171 -26.72 7.51 -18.26
N ASP A 172 -27.49 8.32 -17.52
CA ASP A 172 -28.44 9.30 -18.06
C ASP A 172 -28.12 10.69 -17.49
N LYS A 173 -27.95 11.68 -18.37
CA LYS A 173 -27.70 13.08 -17.98
C LYS A 173 -28.96 13.77 -17.44
N ALA A 174 -30.15 13.37 -17.88
CA ALA A 174 -31.40 13.97 -17.40
C ALA A 174 -31.64 13.64 -15.91
N ALA A 175 -31.33 12.41 -15.49
CA ALA A 175 -31.37 12.00 -14.09
C ALA A 175 -30.55 12.88 -13.14
N TRP A 176 -29.44 13.48 -13.59
CA TRP A 176 -28.71 14.47 -12.80
C TRP A 176 -29.56 15.71 -12.50
N ALA A 177 -30.25 16.27 -13.49
CA ALA A 177 -31.07 17.47 -13.30
C ALA A 177 -32.17 17.24 -12.23
N THR A 178 -32.88 16.12 -12.32
CA THR A 178 -33.91 15.72 -11.34
C THR A 178 -33.35 15.63 -9.91
N ILE A 179 -32.20 14.96 -9.74
CA ILE A 179 -31.54 14.82 -8.43
C ILE A 179 -31.05 16.16 -7.88
N LEU A 180 -30.58 17.05 -8.75
CA LEU A 180 -30.12 18.39 -8.35
C LEU A 180 -31.29 19.27 -7.91
N ASP A 181 -32.44 19.19 -8.56
CA ASP A 181 -33.66 19.88 -8.14
C ASP A 181 -34.21 19.31 -6.82
N GLU A 182 -34.24 17.97 -6.66
CA GLU A 182 -34.59 17.31 -5.39
C GLU A 182 -33.70 17.76 -4.21
N LEU A 183 -32.38 17.81 -4.40
CA LEU A 183 -31.43 18.17 -3.34
C LEU A 183 -31.46 19.66 -3.00
N THR A 184 -31.61 20.52 -4.00
CA THR A 184 -31.67 21.98 -3.81
C THR A 184 -33.04 22.43 -3.28
N GLY A 185 -34.11 21.68 -3.59
CA GLY A 185 -35.49 22.09 -3.32
C GLY A 185 -36.02 23.08 -4.35
N ALA A 186 -35.38 23.17 -5.52
CA ALA A 186 -35.92 23.89 -6.65
C ALA A 186 -37.19 23.18 -7.15
N ALA A 187 -38.23 23.93 -7.47
CA ALA A 187 -39.37 23.38 -8.18
C ALA A 187 -38.89 22.81 -9.53
N PRO A 188 -39.32 21.61 -9.95
CA PRO A 188 -38.88 21.00 -11.20
C PRO A 188 -39.18 21.97 -12.34
N ALA A 189 -38.15 22.37 -13.07
CA ALA A 189 -38.31 23.28 -14.19
C ALA A 189 -39.27 22.64 -15.21
N THR A 190 -40.43 23.25 -15.42
CA THR A 190 -41.37 22.84 -16.46
C THR A 190 -40.68 22.98 -17.81
N VAL A 191 -40.18 21.85 -18.33
CA VAL A 191 -39.53 21.78 -19.63
C VAL A 191 -40.53 22.33 -20.65
N PRO A 192 -40.22 23.42 -21.37
CA PRO A 192 -41.13 23.96 -22.37
C PRO A 192 -41.30 22.90 -23.46
N GLU A 193 -42.52 22.40 -23.58
CA GLU A 193 -42.89 21.35 -24.52
C GLU A 193 -42.63 21.85 -25.94
N MET A 194 -41.54 21.39 -26.54
CA MET A 194 -41.13 21.81 -27.88
C MET A 194 -42.15 21.29 -28.89
N SER A 195 -43.04 22.21 -29.30
CA SER A 195 -44.13 21.97 -30.24
C SER A 195 -43.66 21.18 -31.47
N ARG A 196 -44.04 19.90 -31.53
CA ARG A 196 -43.99 19.13 -32.78
C ARG A 196 -45.19 19.53 -33.63
N ALA A 197 -44.91 20.17 -34.76
CA ALA A 197 -45.93 20.46 -35.76
C ALA A 197 -46.58 19.15 -36.27
N PRO A 198 -47.91 19.12 -36.49
CA PRO A 198 -48.61 17.94 -36.97
C PRO A 198 -48.41 17.76 -38.49
N LEU A 199 -48.10 16.53 -38.90
CA LEU A 199 -48.35 16.05 -40.26
C LEU A 199 -49.70 15.30 -40.24
N THR A 200 -50.53 15.55 -41.24
CA THR A 200 -51.91 15.09 -41.33
C THR A 200 -52.07 13.74 -42.01
N ASP A 201 -53.22 13.11 -41.74
CA ASP A 201 -53.85 12.00 -42.46
C ASP A 201 -53.19 10.60 -42.31
N GLU A 202 -53.92 9.48 -42.22
CA GLU A 202 -55.35 9.25 -42.46
C GLU A 202 -55.93 8.08 -41.62
N LYS A 203 -57.26 8.10 -41.33
CA LYS A 203 -58.21 6.98 -41.00
C LYS A 203 -57.65 5.67 -40.40
N THR A 204 -58.17 5.14 -39.28
CA THR A 204 -59.54 4.55 -39.20
C THR A 204 -60.04 4.32 -37.75
N SER A 205 -61.36 4.19 -37.59
CA SER A 205 -62.16 3.55 -36.49
C SER A 205 -61.42 2.65 -35.46
N SER A 206 -61.73 2.59 -34.15
CA SER A 206 -62.81 3.09 -33.27
C SER A 206 -62.36 2.94 -31.78
N SER A 207 -63.09 3.17 -30.68
CA SER A 207 -64.55 3.26 -30.40
C SER A 207 -64.89 4.10 -29.14
N ALA A 208 -66.15 4.02 -28.67
CA ALA A 208 -66.61 4.45 -27.34
C ALA A 208 -65.93 3.66 -26.19
N SER A 209 -65.89 4.10 -24.93
CA SER A 209 -66.98 4.75 -24.18
C SER A 209 -66.58 5.75 -23.08
N SER A 210 -67.54 6.63 -22.78
CA SER A 210 -67.50 7.70 -21.78
C SER A 210 -68.18 7.32 -20.46
N SER A 211 -67.70 7.86 -19.33
CA SER A 211 -68.58 8.33 -18.24
C SER A 211 -67.88 9.39 -17.39
N THR A 212 -68.60 10.48 -17.10
CA THR A 212 -68.15 11.63 -16.29
C THR A 212 -68.81 11.57 -14.88
N PRO A 213 -68.71 12.58 -13.99
CA PRO A 213 -68.25 12.36 -12.62
C PRO A 213 -69.38 12.31 -11.57
N ALA A 214 -69.04 11.93 -10.33
CA ALA A 214 -69.91 12.13 -9.17
C ALA A 214 -69.11 12.69 -7.97
N SER A 215 -69.77 13.54 -7.19
CA SER A 215 -69.18 14.39 -6.15
C SER A 215 -68.94 13.67 -4.81
N ALA A 216 -68.24 14.36 -3.90
CA ALA A 216 -67.91 13.92 -2.55
C ALA A 216 -69.13 13.59 -1.65
N PRO A 217 -68.89 12.99 -0.47
CA PRO A 217 -68.84 13.86 0.71
C PRO A 217 -67.68 13.58 1.69
N ALA A 218 -67.44 14.55 2.58
CA ALA A 218 -66.47 14.45 3.66
C ALA A 218 -66.98 13.58 4.83
N GLY A 219 -66.07 12.93 5.57
CA GLY A 219 -66.43 12.26 6.82
C GLY A 219 -65.32 11.46 7.51
N ALA A 220 -65.02 11.85 8.75
CA ALA A 220 -64.49 11.03 9.85
C ALA A 220 -63.10 10.36 9.73
N SER A 221 -62.16 10.96 10.48
CA SER A 221 -61.11 10.32 11.30
C SER A 221 -61.06 8.79 11.37
N ALA A 222 -59.96 8.22 10.87
CA ALA A 222 -59.40 6.96 11.39
C ALA A 222 -57.88 7.10 11.51
N ARG A 223 -57.32 6.69 12.66
CA ARG A 223 -55.87 6.71 12.93
C ARG A 223 -55.16 5.73 12.01
N MET A 224 -54.52 6.20 10.94
CA MET A 224 -53.48 5.42 10.27
C MET A 224 -52.12 5.75 10.87
N SER A 225 -51.55 4.72 11.50
CA SER A 225 -50.16 4.64 11.95
C SER A 225 -49.21 5.31 10.95
N THR A 226 -48.49 6.34 11.41
CA THR A 226 -47.28 6.82 10.72
C THR A 226 -46.24 5.71 10.83
N SER A 227 -46.18 4.84 9.81
CA SER A 227 -45.10 3.87 9.66
C SER A 227 -43.78 4.63 9.48
N SER A 228 -43.09 4.83 10.60
CA SER A 228 -41.75 5.41 10.61
C SER A 228 -40.82 4.51 9.81
N ASN A 229 -40.55 4.91 8.56
CA ASN A 229 -39.67 4.18 7.68
C ASN A 229 -38.24 4.20 8.30
N PRO A 230 -37.68 3.08 8.77
CA PRO A 230 -36.52 3.09 9.69
C PRO A 230 -35.18 3.23 8.97
N LEU A 231 -35.18 3.52 7.67
CA LEU A 231 -33.99 3.53 6.81
C LEU A 231 -33.64 4.97 6.39
N SER A 232 -32.33 5.26 6.33
CA SER A 232 -31.74 6.58 6.03
C SER A 232 -31.85 7.68 7.11
N ARG A 233 -31.47 7.36 8.37
CA ARG A 233 -30.63 8.32 9.10
C ARG A 233 -29.18 8.14 8.65
N ALA A 234 -28.53 9.24 8.25
CA ALA A 234 -27.07 9.24 8.18
C ALA A 234 -26.55 8.93 9.58
N LEU A 235 -25.82 7.82 9.73
CA LEU A 235 -25.34 7.34 11.02
C LEU A 235 -24.28 8.31 11.57
N SER A 236 -24.75 9.28 12.36
CA SER A 236 -23.89 10.13 13.17
C SER A 236 -23.34 9.28 14.30
N MET A 237 -22.01 9.22 14.40
CA MET A 237 -21.36 8.78 15.63
C MET A 237 -21.81 9.69 16.80
N PRO A 238 -21.99 9.13 18.01
CA PRO A 238 -22.18 9.94 19.21
C PRO A 238 -21.04 10.95 19.40
N ARG A 239 -21.36 12.14 19.94
CA ARG A 239 -20.34 13.15 20.26
C ARG A 239 -19.44 12.77 21.42
N SER A 240 -19.89 11.84 22.26
CA SER A 240 -19.07 11.19 23.27
C SER A 240 -19.54 9.76 23.46
N GLY A 241 -18.65 8.91 23.95
CA GLY A 241 -19.01 7.53 24.25
C GLY A 241 -17.83 6.71 24.75
N HIS A 242 -18.09 5.43 24.92
CA HIS A 242 -17.13 4.44 25.37
C HIS A 242 -16.73 3.51 24.22
N LEU A 243 -15.43 3.34 24.01
CA LEU A 243 -14.83 2.45 23.03
C LEU A 243 -14.33 1.21 23.75
N LYS A 244 -14.77 0.05 23.29
CA LYS A 244 -14.22 -1.23 23.73
C LYS A 244 -13.41 -1.84 22.61
N ASN A 245 -12.11 -1.97 22.82
CA ASN A 245 -11.22 -2.61 21.85
C ASN A 245 -11.40 -4.14 21.88
N PRO A 246 -11.18 -4.82 20.75
CA PRO A 246 -11.33 -6.27 20.66
C PRO A 246 -10.34 -7.00 21.61
N PRO A 247 -10.82 -7.83 22.56
CA PRO A 247 -9.97 -8.43 23.59
C PRO A 247 -9.27 -9.73 23.16
N SER A 248 -9.50 -10.19 21.92
CA SER A 248 -8.97 -11.45 21.40
C SER A 248 -8.58 -11.33 19.93
N ALA A 249 -7.60 -12.13 19.49
CA ALA A 249 -7.17 -12.15 18.08
C ALA A 249 -8.33 -12.42 17.12
N GLY A 250 -9.33 -13.23 17.51
CA GLY A 250 -10.56 -13.47 16.74
C GLY A 250 -11.39 -12.21 16.57
N ALA A 251 -11.59 -11.44 17.63
CA ALA A 251 -12.28 -10.16 17.57
C ALA A 251 -11.49 -9.09 16.78
N VAL A 252 -10.15 -9.13 16.83
CA VAL A 252 -9.28 -8.28 15.99
C VAL A 252 -9.44 -8.63 14.52
N CYS A 253 -9.37 -9.91 14.15
CA CYS A 253 -9.51 -10.37 12.77
C CYS A 253 -10.93 -10.17 12.20
N ALA A 254 -11.95 -10.13 13.04
CA ALA A 254 -13.34 -9.90 12.66
C ALA A 254 -13.77 -8.42 12.67
N MET A 255 -12.85 -7.46 12.85
CA MET A 255 -13.21 -6.03 12.90
C MET A 255 -13.83 -5.56 11.55
N PRO A 256 -14.98 -4.88 11.56
CA PRO A 256 -15.69 -4.55 10.33
C PRO A 256 -15.15 -3.28 9.65
N LEU A 257 -13.88 -3.29 9.23
CA LEU A 257 -13.19 -2.12 8.65
C LEU A 257 -13.52 -1.84 7.17
N HIS A 258 -14.06 -2.82 6.42
CA HIS A 258 -14.51 -2.64 5.03
C HIS A 258 -16.04 -2.55 4.88
N ARG A 259 -16.84 -3.40 5.55
CA ARG A 259 -18.31 -3.43 5.39
C ARG A 259 -19.01 -2.14 5.90
N PRO A 260 -20.20 -1.75 5.42
CA PRO A 260 -20.92 -0.60 5.98
C PRO A 260 -21.17 -0.72 7.50
N PHE A 261 -21.26 0.42 8.19
CA PHE A 261 -21.64 0.48 9.60
C PHE A 261 -23.10 0.02 9.80
N THR A 262 -23.34 -0.75 10.86
CA THR A 262 -24.67 -1.09 11.37
C THR A 262 -24.99 -0.26 12.62
N ASP A 263 -26.26 -0.21 13.01
CA ASP A 263 -26.68 0.48 14.25
C ASP A 263 -25.96 -0.06 15.49
N ALA A 264 -25.65 -1.36 15.53
CA ALA A 264 -24.89 -1.98 16.60
C ALA A 264 -23.43 -1.49 16.65
N ASP A 265 -22.79 -1.30 15.49
CA ASP A 265 -21.43 -0.74 15.40
C ASP A 265 -21.39 0.71 15.90
N VAL A 266 -22.48 1.48 15.74
CA VAL A 266 -22.58 2.89 16.17
C VAL A 266 -22.94 3.02 17.65
N GLN A 267 -23.73 2.09 18.19
CA GLN A 267 -24.04 2.03 19.62
C GLN A 267 -22.86 1.53 20.46
N ARG A 268 -21.99 0.68 19.90
CA ARG A 268 -20.81 0.11 20.57
C ARG A 268 -19.57 0.15 19.67
N PRO A 269 -19.07 1.35 19.34
CA PRO A 269 -17.95 1.49 18.42
C PRO A 269 -16.66 0.92 19.01
N THR A 270 -15.91 0.20 18.18
CA THR A 270 -14.48 -0.01 18.40
C THR A 270 -13.73 1.23 17.94
N LEU A 271 -12.50 1.43 18.41
CA LEU A 271 -11.71 2.57 17.94
C LEU A 271 -11.41 2.50 16.44
N GLY A 272 -11.18 1.29 15.89
CA GLY A 272 -11.03 1.12 14.43
C GLY A 272 -12.24 1.64 13.64
N LEU A 273 -13.45 1.51 14.19
CA LEU A 273 -14.68 2.04 13.59
C LEU A 273 -14.79 3.55 13.74
N LEU A 274 -14.45 4.11 14.90
CA LEU A 274 -14.39 5.57 15.10
C LEU A 274 -13.36 6.22 14.16
N LEU A 275 -12.14 5.68 14.06
CA LEU A 275 -11.10 6.17 13.16
C LEU A 275 -11.53 6.09 11.68
N ARG A 276 -12.23 5.02 11.30
CA ARG A 276 -12.82 4.90 9.96
C ARG A 276 -13.92 5.93 9.71
N TRP A 277 -14.78 6.21 10.69
CA TRP A 277 -15.79 7.25 10.57
C TRP A 277 -15.11 8.62 10.41
N LEU A 278 -14.14 8.93 11.27
CA LEU A 278 -13.32 10.16 11.23
C LEU A 278 -12.63 10.35 9.87
N ARG A 279 -12.13 9.28 9.22
CA ARG A 279 -11.59 9.31 7.85
C ARG A 279 -12.58 9.85 6.82
N THR A 280 -13.88 9.70 7.04
CA THR A 280 -14.94 10.19 6.15
C THR A 280 -15.55 11.53 6.58
N THR A 281 -15.18 12.04 7.75
CA THR A 281 -15.71 13.29 8.31
C THR A 281 -15.03 14.50 7.67
N ARG A 282 -15.84 15.47 7.24
CA ARG A 282 -15.39 16.77 6.71
C ARG A 282 -15.29 17.81 7.82
N GLY A 283 -14.50 18.86 7.60
CA GLY A 283 -14.22 19.90 8.58
C GLY A 283 -13.12 19.49 9.55
N VAL A 284 -13.08 20.16 10.71
CA VAL A 284 -12.04 19.96 11.73
C VAL A 284 -12.66 19.40 13.00
N VAL A 285 -12.27 18.19 13.38
CA VAL A 285 -12.77 17.50 14.57
C VAL A 285 -11.60 17.17 15.49
N LYS A 286 -11.63 17.72 16.71
CA LYS A 286 -10.75 17.30 17.81
C LYS A 286 -11.40 16.11 18.52
N VAL A 287 -10.57 15.11 18.82
CA VAL A 287 -10.94 13.88 19.52
C VAL A 287 -10.04 13.78 20.73
N ASP A 288 -10.61 13.91 21.92
CA ASP A 288 -9.89 13.65 23.17
C ASP A 288 -10.21 12.24 23.63
N PHE A 289 -9.17 11.42 23.81
CA PHE A 289 -9.25 10.07 24.36
C PHE A 289 -8.84 10.08 25.82
N THR A 290 -9.66 9.50 26.68
CA THR A 290 -9.36 9.35 28.11
C THR A 290 -9.50 7.88 28.53
N ARG A 291 -8.79 7.48 29.58
CA ARG A 291 -8.86 6.13 30.18
C ARG A 291 -9.13 6.31 31.66
N ARG A 292 -10.31 5.89 32.13
CA ARG A 292 -10.75 6.08 33.53
C ARG A 292 -10.68 7.56 33.96
N GLY A 293 -11.09 8.46 33.06
CA GLY A 293 -11.06 9.91 33.26
C GLY A 293 -9.69 10.60 33.13
N LEU A 294 -8.59 9.85 32.95
CA LEU A 294 -7.26 10.44 32.71
C LEU A 294 -7.03 10.65 31.21
N PRO A 295 -6.52 11.82 30.76
CA PRO A 295 -6.23 12.05 29.35
C PRO A 295 -5.13 11.12 28.86
N VAL A 296 -5.40 10.43 27.75
CA VAL A 296 -4.45 9.54 27.08
C VAL A 296 -3.78 10.28 25.94
N VAL A 297 -4.57 10.72 24.96
CA VAL A 297 -4.12 11.53 23.81
C VAL A 297 -5.27 12.41 23.31
N ASN A 298 -4.95 13.62 22.84
CA ASN A 298 -5.80 14.36 21.92
C ASN A 298 -5.30 14.25 20.46
N ALA A 299 -6.20 14.07 19.52
CA ALA A 299 -5.90 14.04 18.08
C ALA A 299 -6.85 14.97 17.34
N VAL A 300 -6.38 15.65 16.29
CA VAL A 300 -7.20 16.52 15.46
C VAL A 300 -7.31 15.90 14.07
N PHE A 301 -8.50 15.90 13.50
CA PHE A 301 -8.77 15.41 12.16
C PHE A 301 -9.24 16.56 11.30
N VAL A 302 -8.62 16.75 10.13
CA VAL A 302 -8.99 17.77 9.14
C VAL A 302 -9.34 17.03 7.85
N ASP A 303 -10.60 17.09 7.44
CA ASP A 303 -11.12 16.48 6.21
C ASP A 303 -10.65 15.02 6.01
N GLY A 304 -10.90 14.20 7.03
CA GLY A 304 -10.56 12.78 7.01
C GLY A 304 -9.09 12.45 7.31
N ARG A 305 -8.22 13.43 7.57
CA ARG A 305 -6.78 13.25 7.80
C ARG A 305 -6.42 13.60 9.24
N GLU A 306 -5.72 12.71 9.93
CA GLU A 306 -5.14 13.03 11.23
C GLU A 306 -4.08 14.13 11.05
N VAL A 307 -4.23 15.22 11.78
CA VAL A 307 -3.25 16.29 11.88
C VAL A 307 -2.72 16.27 13.31
N ARG A 308 -1.40 16.09 13.40
CA ARG A 308 -0.81 15.23 14.43
C ARG A 308 -0.96 15.69 15.89
N SER A 309 -1.06 14.71 16.78
CA SER A 309 -0.61 14.84 18.17
C SER A 309 0.93 14.95 18.25
N SER A 310 1.49 15.24 19.43
CA SER A 310 2.95 15.25 19.65
C SER A 310 3.61 13.86 19.52
N LEU A 311 2.83 12.78 19.43
CA LEU A 311 3.31 11.40 19.36
C LEU A 311 3.53 10.93 17.90
N GLY A 312 4.49 10.02 17.72
CA GLY A 312 4.64 9.28 16.45
C GLY A 312 3.48 8.28 16.25
N SER A 313 3.14 7.95 15.01
CA SER A 313 1.97 7.11 14.67
C SER A 313 1.94 5.76 15.40
N ALA A 314 3.07 5.07 15.49
CA ALA A 314 3.18 3.80 16.20
C ALA A 314 3.06 3.96 17.73
N ALA A 315 3.44 5.11 18.29
CA ALA A 315 3.22 5.40 19.71
C ALA A 315 1.75 5.75 19.99
N LEU A 316 1.14 6.51 19.09
CA LEU A 316 -0.29 6.81 19.11
C LEU A 316 -1.13 5.54 19.00
N GLY A 317 -0.88 4.70 18.00
CA GLY A 317 -1.55 3.41 17.81
C GLY A 317 -1.47 2.49 19.03
N ARG A 318 -0.34 2.51 19.77
CA ARG A 318 -0.21 1.80 21.06
C ARG A 318 -1.02 2.42 22.19
N ALA A 319 -0.96 3.74 22.38
CA ALA A 319 -1.79 4.43 23.37
C ALA A 319 -3.30 4.26 23.11
N LEU A 320 -3.66 4.01 21.86
CA LEU A 320 -5.01 3.76 21.36
C LEU A 320 -5.44 2.28 21.41
N ALA A 321 -4.53 1.33 21.70
CA ALA A 321 -4.81 -0.12 21.75
C ALA A 321 -5.15 -0.65 23.17
N GLU A 322 -5.35 0.27 24.12
CA GLU A 322 -5.90 0.04 25.47
C GLU A 322 -7.26 -0.66 25.42
N ASP A 323 -7.64 -1.48 26.42
CA ASP A 323 -8.88 -2.27 26.35
C ASP A 323 -10.15 -1.42 26.27
N GLU A 324 -10.19 -0.33 27.04
CA GLU A 324 -11.35 0.53 27.22
C GLU A 324 -10.89 2.00 27.24
N LEU A 325 -11.52 2.81 26.39
CA LEU A 325 -11.23 4.23 26.20
C LEU A 325 -12.54 5.02 26.10
N ASP A 326 -12.65 6.14 26.80
CA ASP A 326 -13.73 7.10 26.58
C ASP A 326 -13.26 8.14 25.56
N TYR A 327 -14.16 8.62 24.70
CA TYR A 327 -13.86 9.66 23.70
C TYR A 327 -14.85 10.82 23.75
N THR A 328 -14.37 12.01 23.40
CA THR A 328 -15.20 13.21 23.14
C THR A 328 -14.81 13.87 21.82
N LEU A 329 -15.81 14.23 21.02
CA LEU A 329 -15.68 14.86 19.70
C LEU A 329 -16.07 16.34 19.78
N GLU A 330 -15.13 17.22 19.46
CA GLU A 330 -15.29 18.67 19.45
C GLU A 330 -15.07 19.19 18.02
N ASP A 331 -16.07 19.84 17.42
CA ASP A 331 -15.89 20.53 16.13
C ASP A 331 -15.11 21.83 16.36
N LEU A 332 -13.95 21.98 15.70
CA LEU A 332 -13.18 23.21 15.73
C LEU A 332 -13.54 24.10 14.53
N PRO A 333 -13.65 25.43 14.71
CA PRO A 333 -13.95 26.35 13.61
C PRO A 333 -12.79 26.49 12.59
N ARG A 334 -11.56 26.09 12.98
CA ARG A 334 -10.37 26.17 12.14
C ARG A 334 -9.34 25.12 12.55
N ALA A 335 -8.58 24.62 11.57
CA ALA A 335 -7.46 23.72 11.82
C ALA A 335 -6.36 24.45 12.64
N PRO A 336 -5.84 23.85 13.71
CA PRO A 336 -4.67 24.38 14.39
C PRO A 336 -3.44 24.35 13.46
N ASN A 337 -2.50 25.29 13.66
CA ASN A 337 -1.27 25.37 12.88
C ASN A 337 -0.35 24.18 13.22
N LEU A 338 -0.51 23.07 12.49
CA LEU A 338 0.23 21.84 12.69
C LEU A 338 1.02 21.49 11.42
N GLY A 339 2.32 21.24 11.57
CA GLY A 339 3.24 21.04 10.44
C GLY A 339 3.20 19.66 9.77
N ASN A 340 2.49 18.68 10.35
CA ASN A 340 2.46 17.30 9.86
C ASN A 340 1.02 16.77 9.74
N VAL A 341 0.65 16.38 8.51
CA VAL A 341 -0.61 15.72 8.17
C VAL A 341 -0.34 14.25 7.86
N MET A 342 -1.10 13.34 8.46
CA MET A 342 -1.03 11.90 8.22
C MET A 342 -2.37 11.38 7.68
N ARG A 343 -2.31 10.31 6.88
CA ARG A 343 -3.52 9.59 6.47
C ARG A 343 -4.06 8.82 7.67
N THR A 344 -5.33 9.04 8.04
CA THR A 344 -6.02 8.32 9.13
C THR A 344 -5.96 6.79 8.95
N LEU A 345 -5.93 6.32 7.70
CA LEU A 345 -5.74 4.90 7.39
C LEU A 345 -4.40 4.33 7.91
N HIS A 346 -3.32 5.12 7.93
CA HIS A 346 -2.04 4.68 8.51
C HIS A 346 -2.14 4.57 10.04
N LEU A 347 -2.92 5.45 10.69
CA LEU A 347 -3.20 5.31 12.11
C LEU A 347 -4.00 4.04 12.41
N VAL A 348 -5.01 3.71 11.59
CA VAL A 348 -5.75 2.45 11.72
C VAL A 348 -4.82 1.25 11.56
N VAL A 349 -3.89 1.29 10.59
CA VAL A 349 -2.86 0.24 10.40
C VAL A 349 -1.98 0.05 11.64
N ASP A 350 -1.48 1.15 12.23
CA ASP A 350 -0.62 1.08 13.42
C ASP A 350 -1.41 0.68 14.69
N TYR A 351 -2.69 1.06 14.80
CA TYR A 351 -3.61 0.61 15.85
C TYR A 351 -3.91 -0.90 15.75
N VAL A 352 -4.22 -1.42 14.55
CA VAL A 352 -4.44 -2.86 14.35
C VAL A 352 -3.18 -3.66 14.71
N ARG A 353 -1.99 -3.20 14.31
CA ARG A 353 -0.71 -3.82 14.73
C ARG A 353 -0.53 -3.80 16.24
N ALA A 354 -0.85 -2.68 16.90
CA ALA A 354 -0.75 -2.57 18.35
C ALA A 354 -1.72 -3.50 19.08
N LEU A 355 -2.93 -3.73 18.56
CA LEU A 355 -3.86 -4.75 19.06
C LEU A 355 -3.30 -6.17 18.84
N LEU A 356 -2.86 -6.49 17.62
CA LEU A 356 -2.29 -7.80 17.31
C LEU A 356 -1.06 -8.11 18.16
N ALA A 357 -0.25 -7.11 18.52
CA ALA A 357 0.95 -7.28 19.35
C ALA A 357 0.65 -7.80 20.77
N ARG A 358 -0.62 -7.75 21.20
CA ARG A 358 -1.11 -8.28 22.49
C ARG A 358 -1.41 -9.79 22.45
N HIS A 359 -1.31 -10.42 21.27
CA HIS A 359 -1.64 -11.82 21.05
C HIS A 359 -0.44 -12.60 20.50
N THR A 360 -0.39 -13.89 20.81
CA THR A 360 0.62 -14.82 20.28
C THR A 360 0.42 -15.04 18.78
N ILE A 361 1.46 -15.55 18.10
CA ILE A 361 1.35 -15.87 16.66
C ILE A 361 0.35 -17.01 16.46
N GLU A 362 0.33 -17.96 17.39
CA GLU A 362 -0.53 -19.13 17.42
C GLU A 362 -2.01 -18.75 17.61
N ASP A 363 -2.29 -17.75 18.46
CA ASP A 363 -3.65 -17.23 18.63
C ASP A 363 -4.13 -16.46 17.40
N ILE A 364 -3.25 -15.69 16.74
CA ILE A 364 -3.57 -15.01 15.47
C ILE A 364 -3.82 -16.03 14.37
N ALA A 365 -2.96 -17.03 14.22
CA ALA A 365 -3.12 -18.11 13.24
C ALA A 365 -4.41 -18.91 13.46
N ARG A 366 -4.76 -19.22 14.73
CA ARG A 366 -6.00 -19.92 15.08
C ARG A 366 -7.25 -19.06 14.85
N ALA A 367 -7.13 -17.74 15.03
CA ALA A 367 -8.20 -16.77 14.88
C ALA A 367 -8.46 -16.35 13.43
N PHE A 368 -7.45 -16.38 12.57
CA PHE A 368 -7.56 -15.96 11.19
C PHE A 368 -8.49 -16.92 10.44
N PRO A 369 -9.67 -16.47 9.95
CA PRO A 369 -10.75 -17.36 9.53
C PRO A 369 -10.36 -18.24 8.33
N LEU A 370 -9.35 -17.82 7.57
CA LEU A 370 -8.91 -18.42 6.32
C LEU A 370 -7.62 -19.24 6.48
N ALA A 371 -7.07 -19.37 7.70
CA ALA A 371 -5.88 -20.19 7.98
C ALA A 371 -6.09 -21.71 7.79
N ARG A 372 -7.33 -22.13 7.49
CA ARG A 372 -7.68 -23.52 7.17
C ARG A 372 -7.88 -23.75 5.66
N GLU A 373 -7.87 -22.69 4.86
CA GLU A 373 -7.95 -22.78 3.40
C GLU A 373 -6.55 -22.97 2.82
N THR A 374 -6.38 -23.95 1.93
CA THR A 374 -5.06 -24.51 1.59
C THR A 374 -4.38 -23.87 0.38
N ARG A 375 -4.84 -22.70 -0.12
CA ARG A 375 -4.34 -22.06 -1.36
C ARG A 375 -4.38 -20.54 -1.35
N LEU A 376 -3.53 -19.95 -2.19
CA LEU A 376 -3.08 -18.59 -1.94
C LEU A 376 -4.13 -17.48 -2.08
N VAL A 377 -3.98 -16.63 -1.08
CA VAL A 377 -4.15 -15.20 -1.01
C VAL A 377 -3.49 -14.42 -2.17
N ARG A 378 -4.25 -13.98 -3.17
CA ARG A 378 -3.83 -12.89 -4.06
C ARG A 378 -4.16 -11.54 -3.43
N ALA A 379 -3.16 -10.67 -3.26
CA ALA A 379 -3.35 -9.32 -2.73
C ALA A 379 -3.88 -8.35 -3.80
N VAL A 380 -4.93 -7.60 -3.45
CA VAL A 380 -5.53 -6.57 -4.32
C VAL A 380 -4.67 -5.30 -4.28
N SER A 381 -3.95 -5.01 -5.38
CA SER A 381 -2.93 -3.95 -5.42
C SER A 381 -3.41 -2.57 -4.96
N SER A 382 -4.66 -2.18 -5.28
CA SER A 382 -5.23 -0.91 -4.83
C SER A 382 -5.41 -0.82 -3.31
N VAL A 383 -5.67 -1.94 -2.63
CA VAL A 383 -5.76 -1.99 -1.16
C VAL A 383 -4.37 -1.92 -0.53
N VAL A 384 -3.37 -2.57 -1.14
CA VAL A 384 -1.96 -2.51 -0.74
C VAL A 384 -1.42 -1.08 -0.80
N GLU A 385 -1.72 -0.36 -1.88
CA GLU A 385 -1.34 1.05 -2.05
C GLU A 385 -2.09 1.98 -1.08
N ALA A 386 -3.39 1.75 -0.87
CA ALA A 386 -4.20 2.54 0.06
C ALA A 386 -3.67 2.44 1.50
N LEU A 387 -3.37 1.22 1.97
CA LEU A 387 -2.89 0.95 3.33
C LEU A 387 -1.50 1.54 3.64
N GLY A 388 -0.77 2.05 2.64
CA GLY A 388 0.49 2.76 2.86
C GLY A 388 1.59 1.89 3.47
N PHE A 389 1.61 0.60 3.11
CA PHE A 389 2.62 -0.34 3.57
C PHE A 389 4.05 0.17 3.26
N SER A 390 4.99 -0.07 4.19
CA SER A 390 6.40 0.26 3.98
C SER A 390 6.95 -0.48 2.74
N GLY A 391 8.00 0.05 2.11
CA GLY A 391 8.60 -0.58 0.94
C GLY A 391 9.14 -2.01 1.18
N ALA A 392 9.35 -2.43 2.43
CA ALA A 392 9.62 -3.83 2.77
C ALA A 392 8.35 -4.69 2.68
N HIS A 393 7.27 -4.28 3.35
CA HIS A 393 5.98 -4.98 3.30
C HIS A 393 5.38 -5.01 1.88
N ALA A 394 5.48 -3.91 1.12
CA ALA A 394 5.01 -3.88 -0.27
C ALA A 394 5.79 -4.85 -1.17
N ARG A 395 7.08 -5.07 -0.91
CA ARG A 395 7.90 -6.07 -1.62
C ARG A 395 7.56 -7.51 -1.22
N LEU A 396 7.31 -7.78 0.07
CA LEU A 396 6.74 -9.06 0.51
C LEU A 396 5.45 -9.34 -0.28
N ILE A 397 4.46 -8.45 -0.16
CA ILE A 397 3.14 -8.63 -0.74
C ILE A 397 3.23 -8.90 -2.24
N LYS A 398 4.10 -8.19 -2.96
CA LYS A 398 4.30 -8.37 -4.41
C LYS A 398 5.08 -9.65 -4.78
N ALA A 399 5.81 -10.26 -3.85
CA ALA A 399 6.63 -11.45 -4.07
C ALA A 399 6.03 -12.74 -3.50
N THR A 400 5.06 -12.66 -2.59
CA THR A 400 4.45 -13.83 -1.93
C THR A 400 2.93 -13.83 -1.89
N LEU A 401 2.24 -12.75 -2.31
CA LEU A 401 0.77 -12.66 -2.36
C LEU A 401 0.27 -12.40 -3.81
N ASP A 402 0.85 -13.10 -4.77
CA ASP A 402 0.50 -13.04 -6.20
C ASP A 402 -0.65 -13.99 -6.60
N GLY A 403 -0.73 -15.15 -5.91
CA GLY A 403 -1.71 -16.21 -6.15
C GLY A 403 -1.11 -17.63 -6.15
N ASP A 404 0.22 -17.79 -6.14
CA ASP A 404 0.88 -19.06 -6.49
C ASP A 404 1.33 -19.96 -5.32
N GLY A 405 1.39 -19.47 -4.08
CA GLY A 405 1.89 -20.21 -2.89
C GLY A 405 0.83 -20.79 -1.93
N THR A 406 1.20 -20.93 -0.66
CA THR A 406 0.26 -21.11 0.47
C THR A 406 0.49 -20.05 1.58
N ILE A 407 -0.38 -20.00 2.59
CA ILE A 407 -0.16 -19.09 3.74
C ILE A 407 1.17 -19.43 4.43
N GLU A 408 1.53 -20.71 4.53
CA GLU A 408 2.82 -21.18 5.06
C GLU A 408 4.01 -20.59 4.28
N ASP A 409 3.98 -20.59 2.93
CA ASP A 409 5.04 -19.98 2.10
C ASP A 409 5.21 -18.47 2.38
N VAL A 410 4.12 -17.78 2.75
CA VAL A 410 4.13 -16.35 3.15
C VAL A 410 4.74 -16.16 4.53
N LEU A 411 4.52 -17.09 5.45
CA LEU A 411 5.02 -17.05 6.83
C LEU A 411 6.51 -17.41 6.92
N ASP A 412 7.00 -18.29 6.04
CA ASP A 412 8.41 -18.68 5.93
C ASP A 412 9.30 -17.59 5.28
N ASN A 413 8.74 -16.42 4.97
CA ASN A 413 9.47 -15.30 4.37
C ASN A 413 10.48 -14.66 5.37
N PRO A 414 11.66 -14.19 4.90
CA PRO A 414 12.71 -13.58 5.75
C PRO A 414 12.31 -12.36 6.59
N ILE A 415 11.14 -11.74 6.39
CA ILE A 415 10.64 -10.69 7.30
C ILE A 415 10.13 -11.23 8.64
N GLY A 416 9.96 -12.55 8.77
CA GLY A 416 9.47 -13.23 9.96
C GLY A 416 7.94 -13.38 10.01
N PRO A 417 7.43 -14.48 10.61
CA PRO A 417 6.01 -14.85 10.58
C PRO A 417 5.12 -13.81 11.25
N ARG A 418 5.64 -13.11 12.26
CA ARG A 418 4.94 -12.02 12.96
C ARG A 418 4.49 -10.92 11.99
N THR A 419 5.41 -10.45 11.16
CA THR A 419 5.18 -9.34 10.23
C THR A 419 4.31 -9.80 9.06
N ALA A 420 4.47 -11.05 8.61
CA ALA A 420 3.59 -11.67 7.63
C ALA A 420 2.13 -11.75 8.12
N TRP A 421 1.90 -12.19 9.37
CA TRP A 421 0.55 -12.20 9.98
C TRP A 421 -0.05 -10.81 10.11
N ASP A 422 0.70 -9.81 10.57
CA ASP A 422 0.22 -8.43 10.65
C ASP A 422 -0.24 -7.92 9.27
N VAL A 423 0.47 -8.28 8.18
CA VAL A 423 0.09 -7.96 6.79
C VAL A 423 -1.16 -8.71 6.35
N LEU A 424 -1.24 -10.03 6.59
CA LEU A 424 -2.40 -10.87 6.23
C LEU A 424 -3.68 -10.41 6.92
N VAL A 425 -3.63 -10.11 8.22
CA VAL A 425 -4.79 -9.58 8.97
C VAL A 425 -5.19 -8.22 8.44
N LEU A 426 -4.25 -7.30 8.22
CA LEU A 426 -4.56 -5.97 7.68
C LEU A 426 -5.22 -6.05 6.30
N LEU A 427 -4.73 -6.90 5.41
CA LEU A 427 -5.35 -7.05 4.09
C LEU A 427 -6.72 -7.72 4.19
N HIS A 428 -6.90 -8.74 5.04
CA HIS A 428 -8.20 -9.38 5.26
C HIS A 428 -9.26 -8.39 5.77
N LEU A 429 -8.91 -7.56 6.75
CA LEU A 429 -9.80 -6.55 7.33
C LEU A 429 -10.30 -5.51 6.31
N TYR A 430 -9.54 -5.30 5.23
CA TYR A 430 -9.84 -4.38 4.14
C TYR A 430 -10.32 -5.05 2.85
N ASP A 431 -10.68 -6.34 2.89
CA ASP A 431 -11.09 -7.15 1.72
C ASP A 431 -10.04 -7.12 0.58
N GLY A 432 -8.77 -7.00 0.97
CA GLY A 432 -7.61 -6.94 0.08
C GLY A 432 -7.05 -8.30 -0.30
N LEU A 433 -7.71 -9.40 0.07
CA LEU A 433 -7.27 -10.78 -0.14
C LEU A 433 -8.31 -11.58 -0.93
N ALA A 434 -7.94 -12.03 -2.12
CA ALA A 434 -8.73 -12.98 -2.91
C ALA A 434 -8.17 -14.39 -2.75
N PHE A 435 -9.04 -15.37 -2.51
CA PHE A 435 -8.68 -16.77 -2.34
C PHE A 435 -9.11 -17.57 -3.58
N THR A 436 -8.23 -18.45 -4.08
CA THR A 436 -8.57 -19.35 -5.18
C THR A 436 -8.80 -20.77 -4.67
N ALA A 437 -10.03 -21.26 -4.77
CA ALA A 437 -10.33 -22.67 -4.54
C ALA A 437 -9.58 -23.55 -5.56
N GLY A 438 -8.93 -24.64 -5.13
CA GLY A 438 -8.25 -25.53 -6.06
C GLY A 438 -7.82 -26.87 -5.51
N ASP A 439 -7.99 -27.91 -6.33
CA ASP A 439 -7.70 -29.29 -5.98
C ASP A 439 -6.22 -29.57 -5.75
N ARG A 440 -5.87 -30.04 -4.54
CA ARG A 440 -4.51 -30.32 -4.05
C ARG A 440 -3.62 -31.07 -5.04
N LYS A 441 -4.21 -31.96 -5.85
CA LYS A 441 -3.50 -32.78 -6.87
C LYS A 441 -3.01 -32.00 -8.09
N VAL A 442 -3.69 -30.93 -8.50
CA VAL A 442 -3.28 -30.15 -9.70
C VAL A 442 -2.07 -29.26 -9.39
N ALA A 443 -1.94 -28.70 -8.17
CA ALA A 443 -0.80 -27.85 -7.83
C ALA A 443 0.49 -28.58 -7.44
N ALA A 444 0.46 -29.85 -7.04
CA ALA A 444 1.72 -30.61 -6.98
C ALA A 444 2.42 -30.65 -8.36
N THR A 445 1.64 -30.63 -9.44
CA THR A 445 2.11 -30.45 -10.82
C THR A 445 2.25 -28.98 -11.22
N ALA A 446 1.38 -28.10 -10.73
CA ALA A 446 1.37 -26.68 -11.11
C ALA A 446 2.36 -25.79 -10.34
N THR A 447 2.85 -26.14 -9.14
CA THR A 447 3.94 -25.42 -8.47
C THR A 447 5.28 -25.72 -9.15
N THR A 448 5.41 -26.87 -9.82
CA THR A 448 6.48 -27.07 -10.80
C THR A 448 6.29 -26.21 -12.05
N ALA A 449 5.04 -25.89 -12.40
CA ALA A 449 4.66 -25.01 -13.51
C ALA A 449 4.43 -23.52 -13.13
N ALA A 450 4.62 -23.07 -11.89
CA ALA A 450 4.34 -21.69 -11.49
C ALA A 450 5.45 -20.69 -11.90
N THR A 451 6.67 -21.19 -12.16
CA THR A 451 7.63 -20.50 -13.06
C THR A 451 7.64 -21.08 -14.48
N GLY A 452 6.78 -22.07 -14.72
CA GLY A 452 6.43 -22.61 -16.02
C GLY A 452 5.37 -21.74 -16.70
N LEU A 453 5.83 -20.57 -17.18
CA LEU A 453 5.31 -20.08 -18.46
C LEU A 453 5.20 -21.27 -19.42
N PRO A 454 4.13 -21.35 -20.25
CA PRO A 454 3.90 -22.50 -21.11
C PRO A 454 5.20 -22.81 -21.84
N ALA A 455 5.60 -24.08 -21.88
CA ALA A 455 6.98 -24.48 -22.19
C ALA A 455 7.49 -23.90 -23.54
N GLU A 456 6.58 -23.60 -24.45
CA GLU A 456 6.78 -22.84 -25.69
C GLU A 456 7.26 -21.39 -25.46
N ALA A 457 6.64 -20.63 -24.56
CA ALA A 457 7.03 -19.26 -24.20
C ALA A 457 8.40 -19.16 -23.49
N MET A 458 9.03 -20.29 -23.11
CA MET A 458 10.45 -20.28 -22.71
C MET A 458 11.40 -20.07 -23.89
N LEU A 459 10.97 -20.42 -25.11
CA LEU A 459 11.79 -20.25 -26.32
C LEU A 459 11.95 -18.76 -26.67
N ASP A 460 10.87 -17.98 -26.50
CA ASP A 460 10.80 -16.54 -26.79
C ASP A 460 11.47 -15.65 -25.72
N LYS A 461 11.88 -16.21 -24.59
CA LYS A 461 12.55 -15.47 -23.52
C LYS A 461 13.95 -15.00 -23.90
N ASP A 462 14.36 -13.90 -23.27
CA ASP A 462 15.75 -13.47 -23.21
C ASP A 462 16.62 -14.49 -22.43
N LEU A 463 17.91 -14.52 -22.72
CA LEU A 463 18.82 -15.54 -22.20
C LEU A 463 19.01 -15.48 -20.67
N PHE A 464 18.83 -14.33 -20.02
CA PHE A 464 18.88 -14.25 -18.55
C PHE A 464 17.62 -14.88 -17.96
N SER A 465 16.44 -14.53 -18.49
CA SER A 465 15.15 -15.12 -18.08
C SER A 465 15.02 -16.63 -18.37
N VAL A 466 15.78 -17.16 -19.34
CA VAL A 466 15.91 -18.62 -19.59
C VAL A 466 16.66 -19.31 -18.44
N LEU A 467 17.73 -18.69 -17.92
CA LEU A 467 18.47 -19.22 -16.76
C LEU A 467 17.86 -18.84 -15.40
N GLY A 468 16.77 -18.06 -15.37
CA GLY A 468 16.17 -17.55 -14.12
C GLY A 468 16.98 -16.43 -13.46
N LEU A 469 17.85 -15.75 -14.21
CA LEU A 469 18.67 -14.65 -13.74
C LEU A 469 18.03 -13.29 -14.06
N HIS A 470 18.33 -12.28 -13.24
CA HIS A 470 18.10 -10.89 -13.61
C HIS A 470 19.15 -10.44 -14.64
N TRP A 471 18.82 -9.49 -15.53
CA TRP A 471 19.77 -8.99 -16.54
C TRP A 471 21.05 -8.40 -15.92
N SER A 472 20.98 -7.90 -14.68
CA SER A 472 22.11 -7.36 -13.92
C SER A 472 22.89 -8.40 -13.08
N ALA A 473 22.65 -9.71 -13.27
CA ALA A 473 23.35 -10.76 -12.52
C ALA A 473 24.86 -10.72 -12.76
N ALA A 474 25.64 -11.09 -11.73
CA ALA A 474 27.08 -11.18 -11.79
C ALA A 474 27.54 -12.39 -12.64
N PRO A 475 28.73 -12.33 -13.27
CA PRO A 475 29.26 -13.44 -14.07
C PRO A 475 29.37 -14.77 -13.29
N SER A 476 29.63 -14.67 -11.98
CA SER A 476 29.72 -15.78 -11.04
C SER A 476 28.39 -16.53 -10.81
N GLU A 477 27.24 -15.89 -11.05
CA GLU A 477 25.90 -16.48 -10.88
C GLU A 477 25.48 -17.37 -12.08
N VAL A 478 26.10 -17.18 -13.26
CA VAL A 478 25.73 -17.86 -14.51
C VAL A 478 25.94 -19.38 -14.46
N GLY A 479 27.05 -19.82 -13.84
CA GLY A 479 27.36 -21.25 -13.70
C GLY A 479 26.35 -22.01 -12.84
N PRO A 480 26.11 -21.59 -11.58
CA PRO A 480 25.09 -22.19 -10.72
C PRO A 480 23.68 -22.17 -11.33
N ALA A 481 23.27 -21.04 -11.92
CA ALA A 481 21.94 -20.91 -12.53
C ALA A 481 21.72 -21.88 -13.71
N TYR A 482 22.74 -22.08 -14.56
CA TYR A 482 22.68 -23.09 -15.61
C TYR A 482 22.48 -24.52 -15.06
N GLN A 483 23.18 -24.90 -13.99
CA GLN A 483 23.00 -26.22 -13.38
C GLN A 483 21.59 -26.38 -12.80
N GLN A 484 21.07 -25.37 -12.10
CA GLN A 484 19.72 -25.38 -11.55
C GLN A 484 18.66 -25.47 -12.64
N ALA A 485 18.77 -24.66 -13.71
CA ALA A 485 17.87 -24.71 -14.86
C ALA A 485 17.92 -26.08 -15.56
N LYS A 486 19.13 -26.61 -15.81
CA LYS A 486 19.33 -27.92 -16.44
C LYS A 486 18.77 -29.06 -15.58
N GLN A 487 18.92 -29.01 -14.27
CA GLN A 487 18.33 -30.00 -13.36
C GLN A 487 16.80 -29.93 -13.36
N ALA A 488 16.21 -28.72 -13.31
CA ALA A 488 14.77 -28.54 -13.30
C ALA A 488 14.09 -29.08 -14.58
N TRP A 489 14.68 -28.81 -15.75
CA TRP A 489 14.13 -29.20 -17.06
C TRP A 489 14.48 -30.62 -17.51
N ASN A 490 15.52 -31.25 -16.93
CA ASN A 490 15.71 -32.71 -17.06
C ASN A 490 14.82 -33.51 -16.09
N GLY A 491 14.44 -32.90 -14.96
CA GLY A 491 13.57 -33.49 -13.95
C GLY A 491 12.12 -33.04 -14.07
N PRO A 492 11.51 -32.49 -13.00
CA PRO A 492 10.06 -32.42 -12.86
C PRO A 492 9.38 -31.36 -13.75
N ARG A 493 10.13 -30.50 -14.46
CA ARG A 493 9.57 -29.54 -15.44
C ARG A 493 9.60 -30.03 -16.88
N ARG A 494 10.16 -31.22 -17.16
CA ARG A 494 10.28 -31.75 -18.52
C ARG A 494 8.89 -31.87 -19.17
N PRO A 495 8.60 -31.21 -20.30
CA PRO A 495 7.31 -31.35 -20.96
C PRO A 495 7.20 -32.74 -21.59
N SER A 496 5.98 -33.27 -21.68
CA SER A 496 5.70 -34.58 -22.29
C SER A 496 6.04 -34.65 -23.79
N ASN A 497 6.05 -33.50 -24.48
CA ASN A 497 6.53 -33.40 -25.85
C ASN A 497 8.07 -33.36 -25.87
N GLU A 498 8.67 -34.49 -26.22
CA GLU A 498 10.12 -34.69 -26.26
C GLU A 498 10.85 -33.68 -27.16
N ARG A 499 10.26 -33.27 -28.30
CA ARG A 499 10.87 -32.25 -29.18
C ARG A 499 10.93 -30.88 -28.51
N LEU A 500 9.89 -30.52 -27.76
CA LEU A 500 9.85 -29.27 -27.00
C LEU A 500 10.83 -29.32 -25.83
N ALA A 501 10.92 -30.46 -25.12
CA ALA A 501 11.92 -30.67 -24.07
C ALA A 501 13.36 -30.47 -24.59
N GLN A 502 13.68 -31.09 -25.72
CA GLN A 502 14.99 -30.95 -26.38
C GLN A 502 15.26 -29.51 -26.83
N SER A 503 14.25 -28.82 -27.38
CA SER A 503 14.37 -27.41 -27.79
C SER A 503 14.65 -26.48 -26.61
N ILE A 504 14.01 -26.70 -25.46
CA ILE A 504 14.24 -25.93 -24.22
C ILE A 504 15.62 -26.22 -23.64
N LEU A 505 16.05 -27.47 -23.60
CA LEU A 505 17.40 -27.83 -23.14
C LEU A 505 18.49 -27.22 -24.04
N ALA A 506 18.29 -27.23 -25.36
CA ALA A 506 19.17 -26.54 -26.31
C ALA A 506 19.20 -25.02 -26.06
N ARG A 507 18.05 -24.39 -25.78
CA ARG A 507 17.96 -22.96 -25.43
C ARG A 507 18.66 -22.61 -24.12
N ILE A 508 18.60 -23.49 -23.11
CA ILE A 508 19.33 -23.35 -21.84
C ILE A 508 20.85 -23.46 -22.07
N GLU A 509 21.30 -24.37 -22.94
CA GLU A 509 22.72 -24.46 -23.30
C GLU A 509 23.22 -23.27 -24.13
N ASP A 510 22.41 -22.75 -25.05
CA ASP A 510 22.69 -21.52 -25.81
C ASP A 510 22.82 -20.30 -24.88
N ALA A 511 21.87 -20.15 -23.94
CA ALA A 511 21.93 -19.13 -22.89
C ALA A 511 23.21 -19.25 -22.06
N TYR A 512 23.58 -20.44 -21.61
CA TYR A 512 24.82 -20.65 -20.86
C TYR A 512 26.08 -20.34 -21.68
N ARG A 513 26.16 -20.78 -22.94
CA ARG A 513 27.32 -20.51 -23.82
C ARG A 513 27.49 -19.01 -24.08
N THR A 514 26.40 -18.29 -24.29
CA THR A 514 26.41 -16.84 -24.57
C THR A 514 26.65 -16.01 -23.30
N LEU A 515 26.07 -16.41 -22.16
CA LEU A 515 26.19 -15.66 -20.91
C LEU A 515 27.45 -16.02 -20.11
N ARG A 516 28.11 -17.16 -20.35
CA ARG A 516 29.39 -17.50 -19.69
C ARG A 516 30.54 -16.64 -20.21
N ASP A 517 30.54 -16.33 -21.50
CA ASP A 517 31.56 -15.52 -22.15
C ASP A 517 31.32 -14.02 -21.92
N ASP A 518 32.35 -13.30 -21.48
CA ASP A 518 32.22 -11.91 -21.02
C ASP A 518 31.86 -10.94 -22.15
N GLU A 519 32.49 -11.10 -23.32
CA GLU A 519 32.26 -10.21 -24.47
C GLU A 519 30.88 -10.46 -25.08
N ARG A 520 30.49 -11.73 -25.24
CA ARG A 520 29.16 -12.12 -25.73
C ARG A 520 28.06 -11.71 -24.76
N ARG A 521 28.23 -11.91 -23.45
CA ARG A 521 27.25 -11.47 -22.43
C ARG A 521 27.02 -9.96 -22.46
N ARG A 522 28.10 -9.17 -22.55
CA ARG A 522 28.04 -7.70 -22.64
C ARG A 522 27.38 -7.24 -23.95
N SER A 523 27.74 -7.86 -25.06
CA SER A 523 27.17 -7.54 -26.38
C SER A 523 25.68 -7.89 -26.44
N TYR A 524 25.31 -9.06 -25.93
CA TYR A 524 23.92 -9.51 -25.82
C TYR A 524 23.08 -8.57 -24.96
N ARG A 525 23.57 -8.15 -23.78
CA ARG A 525 22.91 -7.13 -22.94
C ARG A 525 22.63 -5.85 -23.72
N LYS A 526 23.66 -5.27 -24.34
CA LYS A 526 23.56 -4.00 -25.08
C LYS A 526 22.58 -4.07 -26.25
N ALA A 527 22.51 -5.21 -26.94
CA ALA A 527 21.56 -5.43 -28.03
C ALA A 527 20.11 -5.66 -27.55
N THR A 528 19.93 -6.31 -26.40
CA THR A 528 18.60 -6.72 -25.90
C THR A 528 17.91 -5.63 -25.07
N PHE A 529 18.66 -4.86 -24.27
CA PHE A 529 18.10 -3.89 -23.33
C PHE A 529 18.55 -2.47 -23.66
N ASN A 530 17.61 -1.59 -24.01
CA ASN A 530 17.89 -0.19 -24.31
C ASN A 530 18.05 0.62 -23.01
N MET A 531 19.25 0.60 -22.42
CA MET A 531 19.55 1.24 -21.13
C MET A 531 20.88 2.01 -21.14
N VAL A 532 20.98 3.03 -20.30
CA VAL A 532 22.24 3.76 -20.04
C VAL A 532 23.10 2.95 -19.07
N TRP A 533 23.94 2.07 -19.63
CA TRP A 533 24.73 1.07 -18.87
C TRP A 533 25.65 1.65 -17.79
N SER A 534 26.27 2.80 -18.05
CA SER A 534 27.13 3.50 -17.08
C SER A 534 26.36 3.92 -15.82
N HIS A 535 25.15 4.43 -15.97
CA HIS A 535 24.28 4.80 -14.85
C HIS A 535 23.85 3.57 -14.04
N GLN A 536 23.53 2.45 -14.70
CA GLN A 536 23.18 1.21 -14.00
C GLN A 536 24.36 0.64 -13.21
N ALA A 537 25.57 0.65 -13.77
CA ALA A 537 26.79 0.27 -13.05
C ALA A 537 27.04 1.17 -11.83
N GLN A 538 26.86 2.49 -11.96
CA GLN A 538 27.01 3.43 -10.85
C GLN A 538 26.01 3.18 -9.70
N LEU A 539 24.77 2.77 -10.00
CA LEU A 539 23.79 2.37 -8.99
C LEU A 539 24.26 1.11 -8.24
N LEU A 540 24.80 0.10 -8.94
CA LEU A 540 25.35 -1.11 -8.31
C LEU A 540 26.59 -0.82 -7.45
N VAL A 541 27.51 0.05 -7.90
CA VAL A 541 28.64 0.50 -7.07
C VAL A 541 28.15 1.21 -5.80
N THR A 542 27.10 2.03 -5.91
CA THR A 542 26.49 2.70 -4.75
C THR A 542 25.87 1.69 -3.77
N GLN A 543 25.16 0.68 -4.27
CA GLN A 543 24.63 -0.42 -3.46
C GLN A 543 25.75 -1.24 -2.82
N ALA A 544 26.82 -1.55 -3.55
CA ALA A 544 27.98 -2.27 -3.02
C ALA A 544 28.65 -1.52 -1.86
N LYS A 545 28.80 -0.19 -1.96
CA LYS A 545 29.29 0.63 -0.83
C LYS A 545 28.40 0.50 0.41
N LEU A 546 27.07 0.49 0.24
CA LEU A 546 26.12 0.28 1.36
C LEU A 546 26.22 -1.12 1.96
N SER A 547 26.42 -2.16 1.15
CA SER A 547 26.69 -3.53 1.63
C SER A 547 28.04 -3.62 2.36
N LEU A 548 29.07 -2.92 1.88
CA LEU A 548 30.38 -2.83 2.53
C LEU A 548 30.29 -2.17 3.92
N TYR A 549 29.51 -1.09 4.07
CA TYR A 549 29.24 -0.49 5.39
C TYR A 549 28.52 -1.45 6.35
N ARG A 550 27.70 -2.38 5.83
CA ARG A 550 27.05 -3.44 6.60
C ARG A 550 27.96 -4.66 6.84
N LYS A 551 29.17 -4.67 6.29
CA LYS A 551 30.13 -5.79 6.29
C LYS A 551 29.64 -7.05 5.55
N ASP A 552 28.69 -6.89 4.62
CA ASP A 552 28.20 -7.97 3.76
C ASP A 552 29.14 -8.14 2.55
N MET A 553 30.26 -8.81 2.78
CA MET A 553 31.32 -8.99 1.78
C MET A 553 30.89 -9.83 0.56
N PRO A 554 30.10 -10.92 0.70
CA PRO A 554 29.58 -11.67 -0.45
C PRO A 554 28.72 -10.78 -1.37
N GLU A 555 27.74 -10.06 -0.82
CA GLU A 555 26.86 -9.20 -1.63
C GLU A 555 27.64 -8.02 -2.24
N THR A 556 28.57 -7.43 -1.49
CA THR A 556 29.47 -6.38 -2.01
C THR A 556 30.26 -6.88 -3.22
N THR A 557 30.85 -8.08 -3.13
CA THR A 557 31.64 -8.66 -4.22
C THR A 557 30.76 -8.95 -5.45
N ARG A 558 29.56 -9.52 -5.24
CA ARG A 558 28.58 -9.82 -6.29
C ARG A 558 28.16 -8.55 -7.05
N LEU A 559 27.79 -7.50 -6.32
CA LEU A 559 27.37 -6.21 -6.89
C LEU A 559 28.50 -5.52 -7.68
N LEU A 560 29.75 -5.58 -7.19
CA LEU A 560 30.90 -5.00 -7.90
C LEU A 560 31.27 -5.79 -9.16
N GLN A 561 31.22 -7.13 -9.12
CA GLN A 561 31.41 -7.97 -10.31
C GLN A 561 30.35 -7.68 -11.37
N ALA A 562 29.09 -7.51 -10.96
CA ALA A 562 28.01 -7.09 -11.87
C ALA A 562 28.22 -5.68 -12.43
N ALA A 563 28.65 -4.71 -11.61
CA ALA A 563 28.91 -3.35 -12.06
C ALA A 563 30.03 -3.28 -13.12
N GLU A 564 31.17 -3.90 -12.84
CA GLU A 564 32.34 -3.97 -13.73
C GLU A 564 31.98 -4.67 -15.05
N ASP A 565 31.07 -5.65 -15.02
CA ASP A 565 30.60 -6.35 -16.20
C ASP A 565 29.55 -5.59 -17.01
N LEU A 566 28.77 -4.69 -16.40
CA LEU A 566 27.84 -3.81 -17.12
C LEU A 566 28.56 -2.64 -17.80
N SER A 567 29.47 -1.99 -17.08
CA SER A 567 30.28 -0.89 -17.57
C SER A 567 31.56 -0.80 -16.72
N PRO A 568 32.72 -1.26 -17.23
CA PRO A 568 33.99 -1.21 -16.51
C PRO A 568 34.27 0.17 -15.92
N SER A 569 34.67 0.23 -14.65
CA SER A 569 34.91 1.50 -13.97
C SER A 569 36.10 1.39 -13.01
N ALA A 570 36.95 2.41 -13.02
CA ALA A 570 38.12 2.47 -12.14
C ALA A 570 37.73 2.33 -10.64
N GLU A 571 36.55 2.84 -10.26
CA GLU A 571 36.03 2.73 -8.89
C GLU A 571 35.65 1.29 -8.53
N ALA A 572 34.91 0.57 -9.38
CA ALA A 572 34.54 -0.82 -9.13
C ALA A 572 35.78 -1.73 -9.08
N ALA A 573 36.72 -1.54 -10.01
CA ALA A 573 37.99 -2.25 -10.05
C ALA A 573 38.85 -2.00 -8.80
N GLN A 574 38.95 -0.74 -8.33
CA GLN A 574 39.66 -0.40 -7.09
C GLN A 574 39.01 -1.03 -5.85
N LEU A 575 37.68 -1.01 -5.77
CA LEU A 575 36.96 -1.65 -4.66
C LEU A 575 37.17 -3.17 -4.66
N LEU A 576 37.03 -3.86 -5.80
CA LEU A 576 37.35 -5.29 -5.92
C LEU A 576 38.80 -5.61 -5.52
N ALA A 577 39.76 -4.81 -5.98
CA ALA A 577 41.17 -4.99 -5.62
C ALA A 577 41.43 -4.76 -4.11
N SER A 578 40.72 -3.83 -3.47
CA SER A 578 40.79 -3.60 -2.03
C SER A 578 40.22 -4.79 -1.23
N ILE A 579 39.08 -5.34 -1.67
CA ILE A 579 38.46 -6.53 -1.08
C ILE A 579 39.41 -7.73 -1.18
N ALA A 580 39.96 -8.01 -2.36
CA ALA A 580 40.92 -9.09 -2.58
C ALA A 580 42.17 -8.96 -1.68
N LYS A 581 42.70 -7.75 -1.49
CA LYS A 581 43.81 -7.49 -0.56
C LYS A 581 43.43 -7.68 0.91
N SER A 582 42.19 -7.34 1.30
CA SER A 582 41.71 -7.45 2.67
C SER A 582 41.29 -8.87 3.08
N GLY A 583 40.83 -9.67 2.12
CA GLY A 583 40.34 -11.04 2.32
C GLY A 583 41.41 -12.13 2.20
N ALA A 584 42.62 -11.78 1.79
CA ALA A 584 43.76 -12.70 1.88
C ALA A 584 44.01 -13.04 3.36
N PRO A 585 44.01 -14.32 3.77
CA PRO A 585 44.34 -14.67 5.14
C PRO A 585 45.77 -14.18 5.43
N LYS A 586 45.94 -13.47 6.55
CA LYS A 586 47.27 -13.18 7.08
C LYS A 586 47.86 -14.50 7.56
N GLY A 587 48.72 -15.09 6.72
CA GLY A 587 49.55 -16.25 7.07
C GLY A 587 50.61 -15.90 8.10
#